data_AF-A0A937PWV5-F1
#
_entry.id   AF-A0A937PWV5-F1
#
_cell.length_a   1.000
_cell.length_b   1.000
_cell.length_c   1.000
_cell.angle_alpha   90.00
_cell.angle_beta   90.00
_cell.angle_gamma   90.00
#
_symmetry.space_group_name_H-M   'P 1'
#
loop_
_entity.id
_entity.type
_entity.pdbx_description
1 polymer ?
#
loop_
_entity_poly.entity_id
_entity_poly.type
_entity_poly.pdbx_seq_one_letter_code
_entity_poly.pdbx_strand_id
1 'polypeptide(L)'
;MKKIRDSRGNLLKVSTKALFGKKKQIEKYIQELGIGRKINTSHMERLNGTIRGQQARLARRTRSGSHLEIMLQYSIWLWSAAGGYNWTRVHYSLLDETPAIALGLSDEVWTVRKYILYPAHVSDLQRLDWAEQRNPPMADWNQP
;
A
#
# COMPACT_ATOMS: atom_id res chain seq x y z
N MET A 1 0.72 -18.43 -4.72
CA MET A 1 1.89 -19.33 -4.82
C MET A 1 1.41 -20.75 -4.57
N LYS A 2 1.69 -21.71 -5.45
CA LYS A 2 1.28 -23.11 -5.26
C LYS A 2 2.48 -23.94 -4.85
N LYS A 3 2.45 -24.50 -3.64
CA LYS A 3 3.46 -25.42 -3.13
C LYS A 3 3.14 -26.83 -3.62
N ILE A 4 4.06 -27.44 -4.35
CA ILE A 4 3.99 -28.83 -4.80
C ILE A 4 4.75 -29.66 -3.76
N ARG A 5 4.07 -30.65 -3.18
CA ARG A 5 4.61 -31.49 -2.12
C ARG A 5 4.60 -32.96 -2.56
N ASP A 6 5.50 -33.76 -1.98
CA ASP A 6 5.45 -35.22 -2.15
C ASP A 6 4.31 -35.84 -1.33
N SER A 7 4.14 -37.16 -1.43
CA SER A 7 3.16 -37.93 -0.65
C SER A 7 3.45 -37.96 0.86
N ARG A 8 4.67 -37.60 1.28
CA ARG A 8 5.10 -37.50 2.68
C ARG A 8 4.98 -36.07 3.24
N GLY A 9 4.56 -35.10 2.43
CA GLY A 9 4.40 -33.69 2.80
C GLY A 9 5.64 -32.80 2.60
N ASN A 10 6.76 -33.31 2.09
CA ASN A 10 7.97 -32.52 1.84
C ASN A 10 7.77 -31.57 0.66
N LEU A 11 8.35 -30.37 0.74
CA LEU A 11 8.23 -29.36 -0.32
C LEU A 11 9.18 -29.68 -1.48
N LEU A 12 8.62 -30.04 -2.64
CA LEU A 12 9.41 -30.32 -3.85
C LEU A 12 9.65 -29.05 -4.68
N LYS A 13 8.60 -28.26 -4.89
CA LYS A 13 8.68 -27.08 -5.76
C LYS A 13 7.66 -26.04 -5.36
N VAL A 14 7.97 -24.78 -5.64
CA VAL A 14 7.04 -23.68 -5.48
C VAL A 14 6.76 -23.07 -6.86
N SER A 15 5.49 -23.09 -7.26
CA SER A 15 5.03 -22.45 -8.49
C SER A 15 4.48 -21.06 -8.20
N THR A 16 5.02 -20.08 -8.93
CA THR A 16 4.62 -18.67 -8.86
C THR A 16 3.84 -18.29 -10.12
N LYS A 17 2.72 -17.59 -9.94
CA LYS A 17 1.95 -17.00 -11.04
C LYS A 17 2.00 -15.48 -10.91
N ALA A 18 2.21 -14.77 -12.01
CA ALA A 18 2.05 -13.33 -12.05
C ALA A 18 0.54 -13.01 -11.99
N LEU A 19 0.15 -12.17 -11.02
CA LEU A 19 -1.24 -11.71 -10.89
C LEU A 19 -1.50 -10.52 -11.81
N PHE A 20 -0.51 -9.64 -11.96
CA PHE A 20 -0.55 -8.45 -12.80
C PHE A 20 0.68 -8.42 -13.71
N GLY A 21 0.48 -8.00 -14.97
CA GLY A 21 1.54 -7.89 -15.96
C GLY A 21 2.11 -9.22 -16.47
N LYS A 22 3.05 -9.14 -17.43
CA LYS A 22 3.74 -10.32 -17.98
C LYS A 22 5.02 -10.58 -17.20
N LYS A 23 5.25 -11.83 -16.78
CA LYS A 23 6.45 -12.23 -16.02
C LYS A 23 7.76 -11.79 -16.68
N LYS A 24 7.87 -11.93 -18.01
CA LYS A 24 9.04 -11.51 -18.79
C LYS A 24 9.33 -10.00 -18.68
N GLN A 25 8.28 -9.16 -18.59
CA GLN A 25 8.46 -7.72 -18.40
C GLN A 25 8.96 -7.40 -17.00
N ILE A 26 8.42 -8.09 -15.98
CA ILE A 26 8.87 -7.94 -14.60
C ILE A 26 10.35 -8.33 -14.47
N GLU A 27 10.76 -9.45 -15.08
CA GLU A 27 12.16 -9.90 -15.10
C GLU A 27 13.06 -8.90 -15.81
N LYS A 28 12.60 -8.31 -16.93
CA LYS A 28 13.32 -7.25 -17.65
C LYS A 28 13.50 -6.01 -16.77
N TYR A 29 12.45 -5.51 -16.13
CA TYR A 29 12.54 -4.35 -15.24
C TYR A 29 13.45 -4.59 -14.04
N ILE A 30 13.45 -5.80 -13.47
CA ILE A 30 14.37 -6.14 -12.37
C ILE A 30 15.82 -6.02 -12.82
N GLN A 31 16.14 -6.47 -14.04
CA GLN A 31 17.48 -6.34 -14.62
C GLN A 31 17.83 -4.89 -14.94
N GLU A 32 16.92 -4.15 -15.58
CA GLU A 32 17.13 -2.74 -15.96
C GLU A 32 17.32 -1.83 -14.75
N LEU A 33 16.53 -2.03 -13.69
CA LEU A 33 16.60 -1.23 -12.47
C LEU A 33 17.74 -1.68 -11.53
N GLY A 34 18.41 -2.80 -11.81
CA GLY A 34 19.49 -3.32 -10.96
C GLY A 34 19.07 -3.74 -9.54
N ILE A 35 17.76 -3.85 -9.28
CA ILE A 35 17.18 -4.09 -7.94
C ILE A 35 17.27 -5.56 -7.48
N GLY A 36 17.84 -6.45 -8.30
CA GLY A 36 18.11 -7.83 -7.93
C GLY A 36 18.22 -8.78 -9.11
N ARG A 37 18.29 -10.08 -8.82
CA ARG A 37 18.40 -11.16 -9.83
C ARG A 37 17.13 -11.98 -10.01
N LYS A 38 16.23 -11.97 -9.03
CA LYS A 38 15.01 -12.79 -8.99
C LYS A 38 13.87 -12.00 -8.37
N ILE A 39 12.64 -12.35 -8.74
CA ILE A 39 11.43 -11.83 -8.09
C ILE A 39 11.44 -12.29 -6.63
N ASN A 40 11.56 -11.35 -5.70
CA ASN A 40 11.62 -11.63 -4.27
C ASN A 40 10.29 -11.26 -3.60
N THR A 41 9.70 -12.21 -2.87
CA THR A 41 8.47 -12.00 -2.09
C THR A 41 8.75 -11.65 -0.63
N SER A 42 9.99 -11.74 -0.14
CA SER A 42 10.34 -11.57 1.27
C SER A 42 9.90 -10.21 1.83
N HIS A 43 10.01 -9.14 1.03
CA HIS A 43 9.58 -7.80 1.43
C HIS A 43 8.07 -7.72 1.62
N MET A 44 7.30 -8.30 0.70
CA MET A 44 5.84 -8.39 0.80
C MET A 44 5.41 -9.30 1.95
N GLU A 45 6.12 -10.41 2.17
CA GLU A 45 5.86 -11.33 3.28
C GLU A 45 6.14 -10.66 4.63
N ARG A 46 7.24 -9.91 4.74
CA ARG A 46 7.57 -9.11 5.92
C ARG A 46 6.50 -8.06 6.19
N LEU A 47 6.08 -7.31 5.17
CA LEU A 47 4.99 -6.34 5.28
C LEU A 47 3.70 -7.01 5.75
N ASN A 48 3.33 -8.14 5.15
CA ASN A 48 2.17 -8.92 5.58
C ASN A 48 2.28 -9.37 7.05
N GLY A 49 3.47 -9.75 7.51
CA GLY A 49 3.74 -10.05 8.91
C GLY A 49 3.51 -8.84 9.81
N THR A 50 4.08 -7.68 9.45
CA THR A 50 3.88 -6.41 10.16
C THR A 50 2.39 -6.05 10.26
N ILE A 51 1.66 -6.14 9.15
CA ILE A 51 0.23 -5.86 9.10
C ILE A 51 -0.53 -6.78 10.05
N ARG A 52 -0.27 -8.10 10.04
CA ARG A 52 -0.94 -9.04 10.95
C ARG A 52 -0.60 -8.79 12.43
N GLY A 53 0.59 -8.27 12.70
CA GLY A 53 1.01 -7.90 14.06
C GLY A 53 0.36 -6.60 14.56
N GLN A 54 0.08 -5.65 13.67
CA GLN A 54 -0.43 -4.33 14.03
C GLN A 54 -1.95 -4.17 13.82
N GLN A 55 -2.56 -4.99 12.97
CA GLN A 55 -4.00 -4.98 12.68
C GLN A 55 -4.69 -6.17 13.34
N ALA A 56 -5.45 -5.90 14.41
CA ALA A 56 -6.23 -6.92 15.11
C ALA A 56 -7.15 -7.72 14.16
N ARG A 57 -7.71 -7.04 13.14
CA ARG A 57 -8.57 -7.65 12.11
C ARG A 57 -7.89 -8.74 11.29
N LEU A 58 -6.56 -8.71 11.22
CA LEU A 58 -5.73 -9.65 10.48
C LEU A 58 -4.90 -10.57 11.39
N ALA A 59 -4.91 -10.33 12.70
CA ALA A 59 -4.16 -11.11 13.69
C ALA A 59 -4.72 -12.52 13.88
N ARG A 60 -6.05 -12.66 14.08
CA ARG A 60 -6.73 -13.96 14.14
C ARG A 60 -8.04 -13.93 13.36
N ARG A 61 -8.17 -14.89 12.44
CA ARG A 61 -9.33 -15.02 11.53
C ARG A 61 -10.68 -15.11 12.26
N THR A 62 -10.69 -15.66 13.47
CA THR A 62 -11.92 -16.00 14.21
C THR A 62 -12.39 -14.96 15.22
N ARG A 63 -11.56 -13.98 15.59
CA ARG A 63 -11.87 -13.07 16.72
C ARG A 63 -12.25 -11.65 16.29
N SER A 64 -11.62 -11.13 15.24
CA SER A 64 -11.76 -9.73 14.85
C SER A 64 -11.85 -9.53 13.34
N GLY A 65 -12.18 -10.59 12.60
CA GLY A 65 -12.36 -10.52 11.15
C GLY A 65 -13.42 -9.47 10.79
N SER A 66 -13.20 -8.77 9.68
CA SER A 66 -14.23 -7.87 9.14
C SER A 66 -15.23 -8.69 8.34
N HIS A 67 -16.53 -8.47 8.57
CA HIS A 67 -17.59 -9.15 7.81
C HIS A 67 -17.69 -8.65 6.37
N LEU A 68 -17.33 -7.38 6.15
CA LEU A 68 -17.30 -6.76 4.83
C LEU A 68 -15.86 -6.49 4.41
N GLU A 69 -15.52 -6.81 3.16
CA GLU A 69 -14.20 -6.56 2.59
C GLU A 69 -13.84 -5.07 2.63
N ILE A 70 -14.79 -4.19 2.31
CA ILE A 70 -14.58 -2.74 2.32
C ILE A 70 -14.19 -2.21 3.70
N MET A 71 -14.71 -2.79 4.79
CA MET A 71 -14.36 -2.40 6.15
C MET A 71 -12.93 -2.83 6.51
N LEU A 72 -12.49 -3.99 6.01
CA LEU A 72 -11.10 -4.40 6.14
C LEU A 72 -10.19 -3.44 5.35
N GLN A 73 -10.57 -3.09 4.12
CA GLN A 73 -9.84 -2.15 3.29
C GLN A 73 -9.67 -0.80 3.99
N TYR A 74 -10.75 -0.21 4.52
CA TYR A 74 -10.67 1.04 5.28
C TYR A 74 -9.79 0.93 6.51
N SER A 75 -9.79 -0.19 7.23
CA SER A 75 -8.90 -0.37 8.38
C SER A 75 -7.42 -0.45 7.98
N ILE A 76 -7.11 -1.12 6.86
CA ILE A 76 -5.73 -1.21 6.34
C ILE A 76 -5.29 0.15 5.80
N TRP A 77 -6.17 0.88 5.12
CA TRP A 77 -5.91 2.24 4.65
C TRP A 77 -5.67 3.16 5.83
N LEU A 78 -6.50 3.09 6.88
CA LEU A 78 -6.28 3.82 8.10
C LEU A 78 -4.98 3.41 8.79
N TRP A 79 -4.43 2.23 8.57
CA TRP A 79 -3.13 1.87 9.14
C TRP A 79 -1.95 2.39 8.31
N SER A 80 -1.95 2.14 7.00
CA SER A 80 -0.82 2.45 6.10
C SER A 80 -0.81 3.90 5.63
N ALA A 81 -1.95 4.32 5.08
CA ALA A 81 -2.17 5.62 4.48
C ALA A 81 -2.51 6.64 5.56
N ALA A 82 -3.59 6.41 6.33
CA ALA A 82 -4.19 7.42 7.20
C ALA A 82 -3.83 7.44 8.69
N GLY A 83 -3.09 6.45 9.19
CA GLY A 83 -2.83 6.29 10.63
C GLY A 83 -1.36 6.01 10.92
N GLY A 84 -0.51 6.49 10.02
CA GLY A 84 0.80 6.94 10.45
C GLY A 84 1.96 6.03 10.17
N TYR A 85 1.76 4.79 9.69
CA TYR A 85 2.89 3.90 9.39
C TYR A 85 3.89 4.55 8.43
N ASN A 86 3.40 5.23 7.39
CA ASN A 86 4.25 5.89 6.39
C ASN A 86 4.64 7.34 6.74
N TRP A 87 3.80 8.06 7.49
CA TRP A 87 3.90 9.53 7.63
C TRP A 87 4.21 10.02 9.04
N THR A 88 3.73 9.34 10.09
CA THR A 88 3.77 9.84 11.46
C THR A 88 4.60 8.99 12.41
N ARG A 89 5.05 7.81 11.97
CA ARG A 89 5.82 6.87 12.77
C ARG A 89 7.19 6.65 12.15
N VAL A 90 8.21 6.94 12.95
CA VAL A 90 9.60 6.65 12.62
C VAL A 90 9.89 5.16 12.75
N HIS A 91 10.82 4.66 11.93
CA HIS A 91 11.24 3.26 11.96
C HIS A 91 12.74 3.20 12.18
N TYR A 92 13.15 2.42 13.17
CA TYR A 92 14.56 2.19 13.46
C TYR A 92 15.34 1.65 12.24
N SER A 93 14.71 0.81 11.41
CA SER A 93 15.33 0.30 10.18
C SER A 93 15.56 1.35 9.10
N LEU A 94 14.99 2.55 9.27
CA LEU A 94 15.15 3.71 8.41
C LEU A 94 15.90 4.84 9.14
N LEU A 95 16.78 4.51 10.10
CA LEU A 95 17.55 5.50 10.87
C LEU A 95 16.65 6.54 11.58
N ASP A 96 15.56 6.06 12.16
CA ASP A 96 14.53 6.87 12.82
C ASP A 96 13.83 7.89 11.90
N GLU A 97 13.77 7.58 10.61
CA GLU A 97 12.93 8.29 9.63
C GLU A 97 11.58 7.60 9.41
N THR A 98 10.64 8.36 8.83
CA THR A 98 9.41 7.80 8.29
C THR A 98 9.63 7.32 6.85
N PRO A 99 8.85 6.34 6.35
CA PRO A 99 8.92 5.95 4.94
C PRO A 99 8.66 7.09 3.97
N ALA A 100 7.84 8.08 4.34
CA ALA A 100 7.62 9.29 3.54
C ALA A 100 8.88 10.15 3.42
N ILE A 101 9.66 10.29 4.49
CA ILE A 101 10.95 11.00 4.46
C ILE A 101 11.98 10.22 3.63
N ALA A 102 12.12 8.92 3.88
CA ALA A 102 13.07 8.09 3.15
C ALA A 102 12.80 8.04 1.63
N LEU A 103 11.54 8.27 1.22
CA LEU A 103 11.13 8.36 -0.18
C LEU A 103 11.21 9.80 -0.74
N GLY A 104 11.50 10.80 0.09
CA GLY A 104 11.54 12.22 -0.29
C GLY A 104 10.17 12.87 -0.52
N LEU A 105 9.10 12.30 0.05
CA LEU A 105 7.74 12.85 -0.03
C LEU A 105 7.45 13.92 1.04
N SER A 106 8.30 13.99 2.07
CA SER A 106 8.19 14.95 3.17
C SER A 106 9.57 15.22 3.76
N ASP A 107 9.81 16.44 4.20
CA ASP A 107 11.05 16.84 4.88
C ASP A 107 10.97 16.70 6.41
N GLU A 108 9.80 16.33 6.93
CA GLU A 108 9.57 16.17 8.37
C GLU A 108 8.63 15.01 8.71
N VAL A 109 8.66 14.59 9.98
CA VAL A 109 7.73 13.61 10.54
C VAL A 109 6.39 14.30 10.77
N TRP A 110 5.32 13.79 10.17
CA TRP A 110 4.00 14.41 10.33
C TRP A 110 3.39 14.04 11.68
N THR A 111 2.65 14.97 12.28
CA THR A 111 1.73 14.63 13.37
C THR A 111 0.44 14.06 12.78
N VAL A 112 -0.31 13.28 13.58
CA VAL A 112 -1.65 12.81 13.21
C VAL A 112 -2.56 13.99 12.83
N ARG A 113 -2.48 15.10 13.57
CA ARG A 113 -3.23 16.33 13.27
C ARG A 113 -2.89 16.88 11.89
N LYS A 114 -1.59 17.02 11.57
CA LYS A 114 -1.14 17.51 10.25
C LYS A 114 -1.67 16.59 9.15
N TYR A 115 -1.54 15.28 9.35
CA TYR A 115 -2.01 14.30 8.39
C TYR A 115 -3.53 14.39 8.11
N ILE A 116 -4.35 14.58 9.16
CA ILE A 116 -5.81 14.73 8.99
C ILE A 116 -6.17 16.03 8.25
N LEU A 117 -5.44 17.12 8.54
CA LEU A 117 -5.72 18.43 7.95
C LEU A 117 -5.22 18.57 6.50
N TYR A 118 -4.16 17.86 6.14
CA TYR A 118 -3.55 17.90 4.81
C TYR A 118 -3.73 16.55 4.14
N PRO A 119 -4.70 16.40 3.22
CA PRO A 119 -4.97 15.11 2.58
C PRO A 119 -3.77 14.68 1.73
N ALA A 120 -3.00 13.73 2.25
CA ALA A 120 -1.94 13.04 1.50
C ALA A 120 -2.51 12.09 0.43
N HIS A 121 -3.84 11.83 0.47
CA HIS A 121 -4.56 11.04 -0.52
C HIS A 121 -5.68 11.88 -1.12
N VAL A 122 -5.74 11.88 -2.44
CA VAL A 122 -6.83 12.52 -3.17
C VAL A 122 -8.03 11.58 -3.10
N SER A 123 -9.08 11.97 -2.36
CA SER A 123 -10.36 11.26 -2.40
C SER A 123 -10.99 11.39 -3.79
N ASP A 124 -11.90 10.49 -4.15
CA ASP A 124 -12.59 10.59 -5.45
C ASP A 124 -13.38 11.91 -5.58
N LEU A 125 -13.95 12.39 -4.46
CA LEU A 125 -14.56 13.72 -4.39
C LEU A 125 -13.54 14.84 -4.68
N GLN A 126 -12.36 14.76 -4.07
CA GLN A 126 -11.32 15.76 -4.29
C GLN A 126 -10.73 15.68 -5.71
N ARG A 127 -10.73 14.50 -6.35
CA ARG A 127 -10.42 14.36 -7.78
C ARG A 127 -11.48 15.00 -8.66
N LEU A 128 -12.76 14.86 -8.31
CA LEU A 128 -13.88 15.49 -9.00
C LEU A 128 -13.81 17.00 -8.85
N ASP A 129 -13.62 17.53 -7.65
CA ASP A 129 -13.42 18.97 -7.39
C ASP A 129 -12.26 19.52 -8.22
N TRP A 130 -11.11 18.83 -8.24
CA TRP A 130 -9.97 19.24 -9.06
C TRP A 130 -10.23 19.11 -10.56
N ALA A 131 -11.05 18.15 -10.99
CA ALA A 131 -11.45 18.02 -12.39
C ALA A 131 -12.38 19.16 -12.81
N GLU A 132 -13.32 19.53 -11.94
CA GLU A 132 -14.23 20.67 -12.12
C GLU A 132 -13.47 22.00 -12.11
N GLN A 133 -12.48 22.17 -11.22
CA GLN A 133 -11.60 23.36 -11.21
C GLN A 133 -10.70 23.47 -12.45
N ARG A 134 -10.26 22.34 -13.02
CA ARG A 134 -9.41 22.32 -14.23
C ARG A 134 -10.21 22.51 -15.51
N ASN A 135 -11.48 22.15 -15.50
CA ASN A 135 -12.40 22.34 -16.61
C ASN A 135 -13.66 23.02 -16.08
N PRO A 136 -13.54 24.30 -15.64
CA PRO A 136 -14.67 25.01 -15.07
C PRO A 136 -15.80 24.95 -16.09
N PRO A 137 -17.04 24.61 -15.68
CA PRO A 137 -18.17 24.70 -16.59
C PRO A 137 -18.13 26.11 -17.19
N MET A 138 -18.13 26.21 -18.52
CA MET A 138 -18.18 27.51 -19.21
C MET A 138 -19.29 28.30 -18.53
N ALA A 139 -18.90 29.34 -17.81
CA ALA A 139 -19.85 30.12 -17.06
C ALA A 139 -20.72 30.84 -18.08
N ASP A 140 -21.91 30.29 -18.32
CA ASP A 140 -23.02 30.99 -18.93
C ASP A 140 -23.43 32.11 -17.97
N TRP A 141 -22.69 33.22 -18.04
CA TRP A 141 -23.05 34.48 -17.41
C TRP A 141 -24.03 35.29 -18.26
N ASN A 142 -24.71 34.66 -19.24
CA ASN A 142 -25.68 35.32 -20.11
C ASN A 142 -26.99 34.51 -20.19
N GLN A 143 -27.74 34.54 -19.11
CA GLN A 143 -29.19 34.39 -19.18
C GLN A 143 -29.84 35.74 -18.84
N PRO A 144 -30.83 36.18 -19.65
CA PRO A 144 -31.41 37.52 -19.58
C PRO A 144 -32.18 37.81 -18.28
#